data_AF-A0A3C0ZCK4-F1
#
_entry.id   AF-A0A3C0ZCK4-F1
#
_cell.length_a   1.000
_cell.length_b   1.000
_cell.length_c   1.000
_cell.angle_alpha   90.00
_cell.angle_beta   90.00
_cell.angle_gamma   90.00
#
_symmetry.space_group_name_H-M   'P 1'
#
loop_
_entity.id
_entity.type
_entity.pdbx_description
1 polymer ?
#
loop_
_entity_poly.entity_id
_entity_poly.type
_entity_poly.pdbx_seq_one_letter_code
_entity_poly.pdbx_strand_id
1 'polypeptide(L)'
;MKYKHSILWAIAAFPSLITACKRNDAMPSMSETTITIENVLDSKPLVESGRFKNNGASPVIMPGEAISIKFSAAKGQALSFATMYGWSNDLFFAPENPGIKLYQDNGTPVEGDVSVQIKLWDNGTRINQKPGAVVMHPGTTETAPKAISEVNGTDAQGNTYAAASTLMKATLHYEGNSNFTLIITNTSGDTSNPTPFSPGVWAISYIAGGKLINSNPLFEAGKPSANGMTNIAEMGDNSVLGHYINTQTGIFTPLSPVLVVLYKGIEKPIYKTGENDRGKGLKDLAQKGDASGLATYLKTLAGVKAVYILPAASSTVLLPKIGAQAGSSVSQQLSVASGDRIAIASMYGLSNDWFFATKDNGIDATVKGDVSYSIGLFDNGTAINQFPGAGNGQAGLGGTPATERKPVIEVPNPNGFTTLPSISRMIKVTIN
;
A
#
# COMPACT_ATOMS: atom_id res chain seq x y z
N MET A 1 -29.53 -20.67 114.16
CA MET A 1 -29.44 -21.14 112.76
C MET A 1 -28.71 -20.05 111.96
N LYS A 2 -27.53 -20.38 111.40
CA LYS A 2 -26.75 -19.68 110.34
C LYS A 2 -26.26 -18.23 110.63
N TYR A 3 -24.99 -17.98 110.96
CA TYR A 3 -23.77 -17.88 110.10
C TYR A 3 -23.78 -16.71 109.08
N LYS A 4 -22.92 -15.69 109.30
CA LYS A 4 -21.70 -15.30 108.54
C LYS A 4 -21.93 -14.56 107.20
N HIS A 5 -21.39 -13.34 107.03
CA HIS A 5 -20.10 -13.09 106.33
C HIS A 5 -19.91 -11.66 105.79
N SER A 6 -18.67 -11.17 105.98
CA SER A 6 -18.02 -10.03 105.33
C SER A 6 -17.92 -10.19 103.81
N ILE A 7 -17.96 -9.09 103.06
CA ILE A 7 -17.57 -9.07 101.64
C ILE A 7 -16.52 -7.97 101.41
N LEU A 8 -15.35 -8.44 100.99
CA LEU A 8 -14.18 -7.71 100.51
C LEU A 8 -14.47 -7.04 99.15
N TRP A 9 -13.90 -5.85 98.95
CA TRP A 9 -13.75 -5.22 97.64
C TRP A 9 -12.73 -5.96 96.78
N ALA A 10 -13.11 -6.35 95.56
CA ALA A 10 -12.19 -6.82 94.52
C ALA A 10 -12.23 -5.84 93.34
N ILE A 11 -11.10 -5.17 93.10
CA ILE A 11 -10.85 -4.32 91.94
C ILE A 11 -10.54 -5.22 90.76
N ALA A 12 -11.41 -5.21 89.74
CA ALA A 12 -11.18 -5.92 88.49
C ALA A 12 -10.32 -5.06 87.54
N ALA A 13 -9.16 -5.58 87.14
CA ALA A 13 -8.33 -5.00 86.10
C ALA A 13 -8.89 -5.38 84.71
N PHE A 14 -9.21 -4.38 83.90
CA PHE A 14 -9.58 -4.53 82.49
C PHE A 14 -8.32 -4.65 81.62
N PRO A 15 -8.15 -5.68 80.79
CA PRO A 15 -7.10 -5.70 79.77
C PRO A 15 -7.54 -4.86 78.56
N SER A 16 -6.83 -3.77 78.29
CA SER A 16 -6.97 -2.99 77.06
C SER A 16 -6.39 -3.77 75.88
N LEU A 17 -7.25 -4.23 74.97
CA LEU A 17 -6.86 -4.79 73.68
C LEU A 17 -6.40 -3.66 72.76
N ILE A 18 -5.11 -3.61 72.44
CA ILE A 18 -4.54 -2.74 71.42
C ILE A 18 -4.74 -3.44 70.07
N THR A 19 -5.71 -2.99 69.27
CA THR A 19 -5.90 -3.44 67.90
C THR A 19 -4.89 -2.75 66.98
N ALA A 20 -3.86 -3.48 66.57
CA ALA A 20 -2.93 -3.05 65.53
C ALA A 20 -3.60 -3.18 64.15
N CYS A 21 -4.01 -2.06 63.55
CA CYS A 21 -4.39 -2.02 62.14
C CYS A 21 -3.16 -2.25 61.25
N LYS A 22 -3.01 -3.47 60.72
CA LYS A 22 -2.12 -3.71 59.57
C LYS A 22 -2.77 -3.10 58.33
N ARG A 23 -2.24 -1.98 57.82
CA ARG A 23 -2.41 -1.62 56.40
C ARG A 23 -1.58 -2.61 55.59
N ASN A 24 -2.21 -3.68 55.12
CA ASN A 24 -1.70 -4.45 53.99
C ASN A 24 -2.08 -3.67 52.73
N ASP A 25 -1.26 -2.68 52.36
CA ASP A 25 -1.23 -2.22 50.97
C ASP A 25 -0.55 -3.35 50.19
N ALA A 26 -1.34 -4.36 49.79
CA ALA A 26 -0.87 -5.41 48.91
C ALA A 26 -0.39 -4.72 47.62
N MET A 27 0.92 -4.76 47.36
CA MET A 27 1.45 -4.26 46.09
C MET A 27 0.72 -5.00 44.96
N PRO A 28 0.32 -4.31 43.88
CA PRO A 28 -0.34 -4.97 42.76
C PRO A 28 0.51 -6.14 42.29
N SER A 29 -0.09 -7.33 42.15
CA SER A 29 0.60 -8.48 41.60
C SER A 29 1.02 -8.17 40.17
N MET A 30 2.32 -8.08 39.93
CA MET A 30 2.89 -7.90 38.60
C MET A 30 2.92 -9.25 37.88
N SER A 31 2.61 -9.25 36.58
CA SER A 31 2.77 -10.39 35.69
C SER A 31 3.58 -9.99 34.46
N GLU A 32 4.33 -10.94 33.91
CA GLU A 32 5.02 -10.74 32.65
C GLU A 32 4.11 -11.13 31.48
N THR A 33 4.12 -10.33 30.43
CA THR A 33 3.42 -10.63 29.17
C THR A 33 4.26 -10.17 27.99
N THR A 34 4.15 -10.85 26.85
CA THR A 34 4.85 -10.45 25.63
C THR A 34 3.83 -9.96 24.61
N ILE A 35 3.98 -8.71 24.18
CA ILE A 35 3.26 -8.20 23.01
C ILE A 35 4.08 -8.51 21.76
N THR A 36 3.42 -9.04 20.73
CA THR A 36 3.99 -9.28 19.40
C THR A 36 3.17 -8.52 18.37
N ILE A 37 3.84 -7.77 17.50
CA ILE A 37 3.25 -7.02 16.40
C ILE A 37 3.84 -7.54 15.10
N GLU A 38 2.97 -7.87 14.15
CA GLU A 38 3.35 -8.46 12.86
C GLU A 38 2.73 -7.63 11.73
N ASN A 39 3.50 -7.38 10.66
CA ASN A 39 2.94 -6.93 9.39
C ASN A 39 2.48 -8.17 8.62
N VAL A 40 1.17 -8.42 8.61
CA VAL A 40 0.56 -9.62 8.00
C VAL A 40 -0.02 -9.36 6.62
N LEU A 41 0.14 -8.14 6.10
CA LEU A 41 -0.32 -7.74 4.78
C LEU A 41 0.23 -8.66 3.69
N ASP A 42 -0.67 -9.22 2.89
CA ASP A 42 -0.34 -9.84 1.60
C ASP A 42 -0.21 -8.73 0.54
N SER A 43 1.03 -8.24 0.36
CA SER A 43 1.27 -7.08 -0.50
C SER A 43 1.11 -7.40 -1.98
N LYS A 44 0.75 -6.38 -2.76
CA LYS A 44 0.53 -6.49 -4.21
C LYS A 44 1.58 -5.70 -4.99
N PRO A 45 2.04 -6.21 -6.16
CA PRO A 45 3.12 -5.58 -6.92
C PRO A 45 2.70 -4.35 -7.73
N LEU A 46 1.40 -4.12 -7.95
CA LEU A 46 0.88 -2.99 -8.72
C LEU A 46 0.10 -2.03 -7.82
N VAL A 47 0.33 -0.73 -7.99
CA VAL A 47 -0.34 0.35 -7.27
C VAL A 47 -1.77 0.51 -7.78
N GLU A 48 -1.87 0.70 -9.09
CA GLU A 48 -3.11 0.91 -9.82
C GLU A 48 -3.05 0.13 -11.13
N SER A 49 -4.20 -0.35 -11.58
CA SER A 49 -4.33 -0.94 -12.90
C SER A 49 -5.76 -0.81 -13.38
N GLY A 50 -5.96 -0.99 -14.68
CA GLY A 50 -7.28 -0.95 -15.25
C GLY A 50 -7.34 -1.46 -16.67
N ARG A 51 -8.56 -1.48 -17.18
CA ARG A 51 -8.87 -1.72 -18.59
C ARG A 51 -9.31 -0.40 -19.22
N PHE A 52 -9.01 -0.25 -20.50
CA PHE A 52 -9.51 0.86 -21.29
C PHE A 52 -10.13 0.35 -22.60
N LYS A 53 -11.05 1.12 -23.15
CA LYS A 53 -11.68 0.92 -24.45
C LYS A 53 -12.17 2.27 -24.96
N ASN A 54 -12.47 2.36 -26.25
CA ASN A 54 -13.19 3.51 -26.76
C ASN A 54 -14.62 3.53 -26.16
N ASN A 55 -15.08 4.72 -25.80
CA ASN A 55 -16.41 4.94 -25.20
C ASN A 55 -17.47 5.34 -26.25
N GLY A 56 -17.08 5.42 -27.52
CA GLY A 56 -17.98 5.67 -28.64
C GLY A 56 -18.85 4.45 -29.01
N ALA A 57 -19.35 4.45 -30.25
CA ALA A 57 -20.21 3.37 -30.78
C ALA A 57 -19.51 2.01 -30.89
N SER A 58 -18.18 2.03 -30.95
CA SER A 58 -17.33 0.84 -31.02
C SER A 58 -16.33 0.84 -29.85
N PRO A 59 -15.96 -0.33 -29.30
CA PRO A 59 -14.95 -0.40 -28.24
C PRO A 59 -13.51 -0.22 -28.76
N VAL A 60 -13.31 -0.26 -30.09
CA VAL A 60 -12.01 -0.02 -30.73
C VAL A 60 -11.75 1.47 -30.93
N ILE A 61 -10.47 1.86 -30.89
CA ILE A 61 -10.02 3.23 -31.16
C ILE A 61 -9.61 3.28 -32.63
N MET A 62 -10.47 3.84 -33.47
CA MET A 62 -10.24 4.02 -34.91
C MET A 62 -9.22 5.12 -35.19
N PRO A 63 -8.60 5.14 -36.39
CA PRO A 63 -7.74 6.25 -36.80
C PRO A 63 -8.42 7.61 -36.62
N GLY A 64 -7.72 8.55 -35.97
CA GLY A 64 -8.23 9.88 -35.61
C GLY A 64 -8.90 9.96 -34.23
N GLU A 65 -9.24 8.82 -33.60
CA GLU A 65 -9.82 8.80 -32.26
C GLU A 65 -8.77 8.79 -31.16
N ALA A 66 -9.18 9.17 -29.94
CA ALA A 66 -8.33 9.18 -28.76
C ALA A 66 -9.07 8.66 -27.51
N ILE A 67 -8.29 8.15 -26.55
CA ILE A 67 -8.76 7.76 -25.22
C ILE A 67 -7.87 8.38 -24.15
N SER A 68 -8.43 8.61 -22.97
CA SER A 68 -7.69 9.13 -21.81
C SER A 68 -7.76 8.16 -20.64
N ILE A 69 -6.62 7.96 -19.97
CA ILE A 69 -6.46 7.12 -18.79
C ILE A 69 -5.90 8.00 -17.68
N LYS A 70 -6.56 7.99 -16.52
CA LYS A 70 -6.09 8.70 -15.32
C LYS A 70 -5.55 7.72 -14.29
N PHE A 71 -4.43 8.06 -13.67
CA PHE A 71 -3.78 7.24 -12.65
C PHE A 71 -2.88 8.10 -11.75
N SER A 72 -2.57 7.58 -10.58
CA SER A 72 -1.58 8.17 -9.68
C SER A 72 -0.23 7.48 -9.84
N ALA A 73 0.85 8.25 -9.76
CA ALA A 73 2.18 7.69 -9.72
C ALA A 73 3.19 8.58 -9.00
N ALA A 74 4.18 7.92 -8.40
CA ALA A 74 5.34 8.52 -7.77
C ALA A 74 6.63 8.29 -8.58
N LYS A 75 7.68 9.00 -8.18
CA LYS A 75 9.03 8.89 -8.75
C LYS A 75 9.52 7.44 -8.72
N GLY A 76 10.07 7.02 -9.86
CA GLY A 76 10.63 5.68 -10.04
C GLY A 76 9.60 4.58 -10.35
N GLN A 77 8.30 4.89 -10.30
CA GLN A 77 7.27 4.00 -10.84
C GLN A 77 7.20 4.13 -12.36
N ALA A 78 6.65 3.10 -13.00
CA ALA A 78 6.53 3.02 -14.44
C ALA A 78 5.11 2.68 -14.87
N LEU A 79 4.67 3.31 -15.96
CA LEU A 79 3.42 3.00 -16.63
C LEU A 79 3.66 1.97 -17.73
N SER A 80 2.94 0.85 -17.65
CA SER A 80 2.83 -0.12 -18.74
C SER A 80 1.40 -0.12 -19.27
N PHE A 81 1.23 -0.31 -20.58
CA PHE A 81 -0.06 -0.61 -21.19
C PHE A 81 0.12 -1.55 -22.38
N ALA A 82 -0.95 -2.22 -22.78
CA ALA A 82 -0.97 -3.06 -23.98
C ALA A 82 -2.33 -2.97 -24.70
N THR A 83 -2.31 -2.84 -26.03
CA THR A 83 -3.49 -2.89 -26.91
C THR A 83 -3.10 -3.47 -28.26
N MET A 84 -4.00 -4.21 -28.90
CA MET A 84 -3.77 -4.88 -30.18
C MET A 84 -3.54 -3.88 -31.31
N TYR A 85 -2.62 -4.21 -32.22
CA TYR A 85 -2.66 -3.71 -33.60
C TYR A 85 -3.81 -4.43 -34.30
N GLY A 86 -4.96 -3.79 -34.44
CA GLY A 86 -6.22 -4.48 -34.75
C GLY A 86 -6.29 -5.15 -36.13
N TRP A 87 -5.47 -4.74 -37.10
CA TRP A 87 -5.34 -5.38 -38.42
C TRP A 87 -4.06 -6.22 -38.56
N SER A 88 -3.74 -6.98 -37.52
CA SER A 88 -2.64 -7.96 -37.49
C SER A 88 -3.08 -9.29 -36.91
N ASN A 89 -2.30 -10.35 -37.10
CA ASN A 89 -2.64 -11.66 -36.56
C ASN A 89 -2.44 -11.73 -35.04
N ASP A 90 -1.34 -11.15 -34.53
CA ASP A 90 -1.00 -11.16 -33.11
C ASP A 90 -0.05 -10.00 -32.69
N LEU A 91 -0.03 -8.88 -33.42
CA LEU A 91 0.78 -7.73 -33.04
C LEU A 91 0.06 -6.83 -32.02
N PHE A 92 0.83 -6.18 -31.15
CA PHE A 92 0.30 -5.25 -30.15
C PHE A 92 1.24 -4.05 -29.91
N PHE A 93 0.64 -2.93 -29.50
CA PHE A 93 1.35 -1.75 -29.02
C PHE A 93 1.54 -1.82 -27.52
N ALA A 94 2.77 -1.57 -27.08
CA ALA A 94 3.09 -1.39 -25.66
C ALA A 94 4.40 -0.58 -25.53
N PRO A 95 4.59 0.14 -24.41
CA PRO A 95 5.90 0.72 -24.12
C PRO A 95 7.01 -0.34 -24.04
N GLU A 96 8.25 0.07 -24.29
CA GLU A 96 9.43 -0.75 -23.98
C GLU A 96 9.46 -1.13 -22.50
N ASN A 97 9.81 -2.38 -22.19
CA ASN A 97 10.02 -2.82 -20.80
C ASN A 97 11.17 -2.00 -20.16
N PRO A 98 11.03 -1.46 -18.92
CA PRO A 98 10.02 -1.76 -17.91
C PRO A 98 8.82 -0.78 -17.87
N GLY A 99 8.52 -0.09 -18.96
CA GLY A 99 7.44 0.88 -19.08
C GLY A 99 7.90 2.33 -19.17
N ILE A 100 6.95 3.24 -19.34
CA ILE A 100 7.19 4.68 -19.43
C ILE A 100 7.54 5.21 -18.04
N LYS A 101 8.70 5.88 -17.92
CA LYS A 101 9.05 6.64 -16.72
C LYS A 101 8.12 7.85 -16.57
N LEU A 102 7.59 8.05 -15.38
CA LEU A 102 6.61 9.11 -15.09
C LEU A 102 7.25 10.36 -14.47
N TYR A 103 8.49 10.23 -14.02
CA TYR A 103 9.32 11.33 -13.52
C TYR A 103 10.74 11.20 -14.05
N GLN A 104 11.37 12.34 -14.27
CA GLN A 104 12.80 12.46 -14.54
C GLN A 104 13.61 12.14 -13.27
N ASP A 105 14.91 11.89 -13.43
CA ASP A 105 15.79 11.56 -12.30
C ASP A 105 15.89 12.71 -11.27
N ASN A 106 15.69 13.96 -11.71
CA ASN A 106 15.62 15.13 -10.84
C ASN A 106 14.27 15.29 -10.09
N GLY A 107 13.28 14.40 -10.34
CA GLY A 107 11.96 14.44 -9.71
C GLY A 107 10.92 15.28 -10.45
N THR A 108 11.25 15.88 -11.59
CA THR A 108 10.27 16.60 -12.42
C THR A 108 9.31 15.61 -13.09
N PRO A 109 7.98 15.83 -13.09
CA PRO A 109 7.04 15.01 -13.83
C PRO A 109 7.38 14.96 -15.32
N VAL A 110 7.18 13.81 -15.96
CA VAL A 110 7.27 13.69 -17.42
C VAL A 110 5.95 14.18 -18.02
N GLU A 111 6.04 15.14 -18.94
CA GLU A 111 4.89 15.77 -19.58
C GLU A 111 5.15 15.95 -21.08
N GLY A 112 4.08 15.90 -21.89
CA GLY A 112 4.14 16.01 -23.33
C GLY A 112 4.23 14.66 -24.04
N ASP A 113 4.76 14.68 -25.26
CA ASP A 113 4.80 13.53 -26.16
C ASP A 113 5.80 12.46 -25.69
N VAL A 114 5.31 11.25 -25.46
CA VAL A 114 6.10 10.07 -25.07
C VAL A 114 6.02 8.95 -26.11
N SER A 115 5.52 9.24 -27.32
CA SER A 115 5.26 8.25 -28.37
C SER A 115 6.51 7.47 -28.79
N VAL A 116 7.69 8.07 -28.66
CA VAL A 116 8.99 7.42 -28.94
C VAL A 116 9.28 6.22 -28.03
N GLN A 117 8.61 6.11 -26.89
CA GLN A 117 8.74 4.98 -25.96
C GLN A 117 7.80 3.82 -26.32
N ILE A 118 6.84 4.04 -27.23
CA ILE A 118 5.89 3.02 -27.67
C ILE A 118 6.54 2.18 -28.76
N LYS A 119 6.44 0.85 -28.59
CA LYS A 119 6.94 -0.14 -29.52
C LYS A 119 5.79 -0.96 -30.08
N LEU A 120 6.05 -1.56 -31.24
CA LEU A 120 5.19 -2.59 -31.83
C LEU A 120 5.83 -3.94 -31.51
N TRP A 121 5.02 -4.87 -31.02
CA TRP A 121 5.46 -6.19 -30.57
C TRP A 121 4.72 -7.26 -31.34
N ASP A 122 5.43 -8.32 -31.69
CA ASP A 122 4.90 -9.59 -32.18
C ASP A 122 4.75 -10.54 -31.00
N ASN A 123 3.56 -11.09 -30.79
CA ASN A 123 3.26 -11.98 -29.67
C ASN A 123 3.82 -13.40 -29.84
N GLY A 124 4.19 -13.77 -31.07
CA GLY A 124 4.86 -15.01 -31.42
C GLY A 124 3.94 -16.24 -31.48
N THR A 125 2.63 -16.05 -31.58
CA THR A 125 1.63 -17.13 -31.59
C THR A 125 1.03 -17.39 -32.97
N ARG A 126 1.11 -16.41 -33.89
CA ARG A 126 0.57 -16.51 -35.25
C ARG A 126 1.62 -16.19 -36.31
N ILE A 127 1.40 -16.74 -37.50
CA ILE A 127 2.18 -16.38 -38.69
C ILE A 127 1.61 -15.09 -39.26
N ASN A 128 2.42 -14.03 -39.32
CA ASN A 128 1.95 -12.73 -39.80
C ASN A 128 1.62 -12.72 -41.29
N GLN A 129 0.40 -12.31 -41.58
CA GLN A 129 -0.02 -11.91 -42.91
C GLN A 129 0.32 -10.44 -43.15
N LYS A 130 0.28 -10.01 -44.42
CA LYS A 130 0.41 -8.58 -44.76
C LYS A 130 -0.61 -7.75 -43.97
N PRO A 131 -0.19 -6.74 -43.19
CA PRO A 131 -1.09 -5.99 -42.32
C PRO A 131 -2.14 -5.24 -43.14
N GLY A 132 -3.38 -5.19 -42.63
CA GLY A 132 -4.49 -4.49 -43.26
C GLY A 132 -5.86 -5.13 -42.99
N ALA A 133 -6.93 -4.47 -43.44
CA ALA A 133 -8.31 -4.83 -43.12
C ALA A 133 -8.77 -6.23 -43.60
N VAL A 134 -7.96 -6.91 -44.43
CA VAL A 134 -8.24 -8.24 -44.96
C VAL A 134 -7.50 -9.36 -44.22
N VAL A 135 -6.74 -9.02 -43.16
CA VAL A 135 -6.10 -10.02 -42.29
C VAL A 135 -7.17 -10.91 -41.67
N MET A 136 -6.90 -12.21 -41.65
CA MET A 136 -7.79 -13.19 -41.01
C MET A 136 -7.42 -13.30 -39.54
N HIS A 137 -8.36 -13.06 -38.65
CA HIS A 137 -8.12 -13.15 -37.21
C HIS A 137 -8.61 -14.48 -36.63
N PRO A 138 -7.78 -15.21 -35.84
CA PRO A 138 -6.38 -14.89 -35.52
C PRO A 138 -5.39 -15.40 -36.59
N GLY A 139 -5.86 -16.13 -37.61
CA GLY A 139 -5.01 -16.61 -38.71
C GLY A 139 -4.32 -17.94 -38.38
N THR A 140 -3.20 -18.22 -39.05
CA THR A 140 -2.47 -19.49 -38.92
C THR A 140 -1.60 -19.49 -37.68
N THR A 141 -1.72 -20.52 -36.84
CA THR A 141 -0.87 -20.71 -35.65
C THR A 141 0.57 -21.00 -36.05
N GLU A 142 1.53 -20.46 -35.29
CA GLU A 142 2.91 -20.92 -35.33
C GLU A 142 3.02 -22.41 -34.91
N THR A 143 4.00 -23.12 -35.46
CA THR A 143 4.20 -24.55 -35.14
C THR A 143 4.63 -24.77 -33.69
N ALA A 144 5.31 -23.77 -33.10
CA ALA A 144 5.61 -23.67 -31.69
C ALA A 144 5.52 -22.19 -31.26
N PRO A 145 4.99 -21.88 -30.07
CA PRO A 145 4.98 -20.51 -29.57
C PRO A 145 6.39 -19.91 -29.51
N LYS A 146 6.56 -18.74 -30.11
CA LYS A 146 7.80 -17.98 -30.09
C LYS A 146 7.81 -17.01 -28.89
N ALA A 147 8.98 -16.45 -28.62
CA ALA A 147 9.11 -15.36 -27.68
C ALA A 147 8.54 -14.06 -28.26
N ILE A 148 7.98 -13.21 -27.40
CA ILE A 148 7.57 -11.86 -27.76
C ILE A 148 8.80 -11.08 -28.26
N SER A 149 8.68 -10.43 -29.42
CA SER A 149 9.78 -9.70 -30.05
C SER A 149 9.32 -8.35 -30.62
N GLU A 150 10.22 -7.37 -30.66
CA GLU A 150 9.92 -6.05 -31.23
C GLU A 150 9.86 -6.14 -32.76
N VAL A 151 8.81 -5.54 -33.35
CA VAL A 151 8.71 -5.32 -34.79
C VAL A 151 9.21 -3.91 -35.09
N ASN A 152 10.46 -3.81 -35.54
CA ASN A 152 11.09 -2.55 -35.90
C ASN A 152 11.22 -2.43 -37.43
N GLY A 153 10.17 -1.89 -38.06
CA GLY A 153 10.09 -1.68 -39.49
C GLY A 153 9.63 -2.90 -40.29
N THR A 154 10.14 -4.10 -39.98
CA THR A 154 9.78 -5.33 -40.70
C THR A 154 9.60 -6.51 -39.73
N ASP A 155 8.58 -7.34 -39.94
CA ASP A 155 8.37 -8.59 -39.19
C ASP A 155 9.15 -9.80 -39.76
N ALA A 156 9.05 -10.95 -39.12
CA ALA A 156 9.74 -12.18 -39.54
C ALA A 156 9.32 -12.70 -40.92
N GLN A 157 8.14 -12.30 -41.42
CA GLN A 157 7.59 -12.69 -42.71
C GLN A 157 7.91 -11.67 -43.82
N GLY A 158 8.60 -10.57 -43.49
CA GLY A 158 8.99 -9.54 -44.44
C GLY A 158 7.93 -8.47 -44.66
N ASN A 159 6.85 -8.43 -43.86
CA ASN A 159 5.86 -7.36 -43.95
C ASN A 159 6.42 -6.09 -43.31
N THR A 160 6.14 -4.94 -43.93
CA THR A 160 6.64 -3.64 -43.50
C THR A 160 5.60 -2.87 -42.68
N TYR A 161 6.10 -2.15 -41.67
CA TYR A 161 5.34 -1.37 -40.73
C TYR A 161 5.97 0.02 -40.57
N ALA A 162 5.13 1.05 -40.55
CA ALA A 162 5.55 2.37 -40.08
C ALA A 162 5.98 2.30 -38.61
N ALA A 163 6.84 3.23 -38.18
CA ALA A 163 7.31 3.28 -36.81
C ALA A 163 6.12 3.43 -35.83
N ALA A 164 6.16 2.69 -34.71
CA ALA A 164 5.07 2.66 -33.75
C ALA A 164 4.66 4.07 -33.25
N SER A 165 5.62 4.97 -33.06
CA SER A 165 5.40 6.36 -32.68
C SER A 165 4.65 7.21 -33.70
N THR A 166 4.58 6.78 -34.97
CA THR A 166 3.78 7.41 -36.03
C THR A 166 2.36 6.82 -36.11
N LEU A 167 2.19 5.58 -35.67
CA LEU A 167 0.90 4.90 -35.62
C LEU A 167 0.10 5.29 -34.38
N MET A 168 0.78 5.39 -33.24
CA MET A 168 0.20 5.71 -31.94
C MET A 168 0.90 6.91 -31.33
N LYS A 169 0.15 7.98 -31.10
CA LYS A 169 0.60 9.10 -30.30
C LYS A 169 0.20 8.92 -28.85
N ALA A 170 1.18 8.94 -27.95
CA ALA A 170 0.99 8.90 -26.50
C ALA A 170 1.47 10.21 -25.88
N THR A 171 0.62 10.87 -25.09
CA THR A 171 0.95 12.14 -24.43
C THR A 171 0.61 12.05 -22.95
N LEU A 172 1.55 12.41 -22.08
CA LEU A 172 1.33 12.54 -20.65
C LEU A 172 1.02 13.98 -20.28
N HIS A 173 0.05 14.18 -19.40
CA HIS A 173 -0.22 15.44 -18.73
C HIS A 173 -0.18 15.25 -17.22
N TYR A 174 0.54 16.13 -16.51
CA TYR A 174 0.63 16.09 -15.06
C TYR A 174 -0.40 17.04 -14.45
N GLU A 175 -1.34 16.50 -13.69
CA GLU A 175 -2.49 17.24 -13.13
C GLU A 175 -2.18 17.80 -11.72
N GLY A 176 -0.95 17.64 -11.25
CA GLY A 176 -0.59 17.91 -9.87
C GLY A 176 -0.95 16.77 -8.91
N ASN A 177 -0.42 16.86 -7.69
CA ASN A 177 -0.67 15.90 -6.62
C ASN A 177 -0.42 14.42 -7.01
N SER A 178 0.61 14.18 -7.83
CA SER A 178 0.95 12.84 -8.36
C SER A 178 -0.07 12.21 -9.30
N ASN A 179 -1.04 12.97 -9.81
CA ASN A 179 -1.99 12.49 -10.81
C ASN A 179 -1.48 12.76 -12.23
N PHE A 180 -1.67 11.79 -13.11
CA PHE A 180 -1.38 11.90 -14.53
C PHE A 180 -2.60 11.53 -15.36
N THR A 181 -2.69 12.16 -16.53
CA THR A 181 -3.55 11.72 -17.62
C THR A 181 -2.67 11.25 -18.78
N LEU A 182 -2.75 9.98 -19.16
CA LEU A 182 -2.23 9.47 -20.43
C LEU A 182 -3.32 9.62 -21.50
N ILE A 183 -2.99 10.29 -22.60
CA ILE A 183 -3.83 10.38 -23.80
C ILE A 183 -3.19 9.52 -24.89
N ILE A 184 -3.92 8.51 -25.35
CA ILE A 184 -3.54 7.66 -26.48
C ILE A 184 -4.40 8.09 -27.68
N THR A 185 -3.77 8.56 -28.75
CA THR A 185 -4.42 8.92 -30.00
C THR A 185 -3.97 7.98 -31.11
N ASN A 186 -4.92 7.45 -31.86
CA ASN A 186 -4.62 6.64 -33.05
C ASN A 186 -4.31 7.55 -34.23
N THR A 187 -3.03 7.67 -34.58
CA THR A 187 -2.54 8.50 -35.69
C THR A 187 -2.20 7.67 -36.94
N SER A 188 -2.59 6.39 -36.97
CA SER A 188 -2.23 5.47 -38.06
C SER A 188 -2.88 5.80 -39.41
N GLY A 189 -3.95 6.61 -39.44
CA GLY A 189 -4.77 6.86 -40.62
C GLY A 189 -4.02 7.44 -41.82
N ASP A 190 -3.00 8.27 -41.57
CA ASP A 190 -2.19 8.93 -42.61
C ASP A 190 -0.88 8.17 -42.93
N THR A 191 -0.78 6.91 -42.49
CA THR A 191 0.42 6.08 -42.67
C THR A 191 0.19 4.99 -43.71
N SER A 192 1.26 4.25 -44.06
CA SER A 192 1.15 3.04 -44.88
C SER A 192 0.43 1.88 -44.18
N ASN A 193 0.19 2.00 -42.87
CA ASN A 193 -0.29 0.94 -42.00
C ASN A 193 -1.46 1.44 -41.12
N PRO A 194 -2.57 1.94 -41.71
CA PRO A 194 -3.75 2.29 -40.92
C PRO A 194 -4.23 1.06 -40.17
N THR A 195 -4.67 1.21 -38.91
CA THR A 195 -5.12 0.10 -38.08
C THR A 195 -5.97 0.62 -36.91
N PRO A 196 -7.06 -0.05 -36.51
CA PRO A 196 -7.73 0.25 -35.26
C PRO A 196 -6.92 -0.29 -34.07
N PHE A 197 -7.09 0.29 -32.88
CA PHE A 197 -6.56 -0.28 -31.64
C PHE A 197 -7.68 -0.96 -30.86
N SER A 198 -7.41 -2.13 -30.29
CA SER A 198 -8.39 -2.82 -29.45
C SER A 198 -8.59 -2.14 -28.10
N PRO A 199 -9.58 -2.56 -27.31
CA PRO A 199 -9.51 -2.43 -25.87
C PRO A 199 -8.17 -2.94 -25.32
N GLY A 200 -7.68 -2.31 -24.27
CA GLY A 200 -6.38 -2.64 -23.69
C GLY A 200 -6.38 -2.66 -22.17
N VAL A 201 -5.21 -2.86 -21.61
CA VAL A 201 -4.93 -2.84 -20.17
C VAL A 201 -3.81 -1.88 -19.86
N TRP A 202 -3.78 -1.36 -18.63
CA TRP A 202 -2.69 -0.54 -18.11
C TRP A 202 -2.40 -0.87 -16.65
N ALA A 203 -1.16 -0.61 -16.20
CA ALA A 203 -0.71 -0.85 -14.84
C ALA A 203 0.39 0.13 -14.42
N ILE A 204 0.41 0.47 -13.13
CA ILE A 204 1.48 1.20 -12.43
C ILE A 204 2.16 0.26 -11.45
N SER A 205 3.45 0.01 -11.65
CA SER A 205 4.22 -0.87 -10.78
C SER A 205 4.69 -0.15 -9.52
N TYR A 206 4.62 -0.83 -8.36
CA TYR A 206 5.21 -0.32 -7.13
C TYR A 206 6.73 -0.17 -7.26
N ILE A 207 7.27 0.77 -6.49
CA ILE A 207 8.71 0.87 -6.22
C ILE A 207 8.95 0.61 -4.73
N ALA A 208 9.92 -0.24 -4.41
CA ALA A 208 10.42 -0.42 -3.05
C ALA A 208 11.93 -0.65 -3.09
N GLY A 209 12.67 -0.08 -2.13
CA GLY A 209 14.13 -0.18 -2.12
C GLY A 209 14.80 0.35 -3.39
N GLY A 210 14.17 1.32 -4.06
CA GLY A 210 14.67 1.90 -5.31
C GLY A 210 14.48 1.02 -6.56
N LYS A 211 13.72 -0.07 -6.48
CA LYS A 211 13.46 -0.99 -7.60
C LYS A 211 11.97 -1.21 -7.80
N LEU A 212 11.56 -1.38 -9.06
CA LEU A 212 10.21 -1.83 -9.38
C LEU A 212 9.98 -3.22 -8.78
N ILE A 213 8.85 -3.42 -8.12
CA ILE A 213 8.47 -4.74 -7.59
C ILE A 213 8.12 -5.69 -8.73
N ASN A 214 7.47 -5.18 -9.78
CA ASN A 214 7.24 -5.89 -11.03
C ASN A 214 7.59 -4.99 -12.21
N SER A 215 8.73 -5.26 -12.86
CA SER A 215 9.19 -4.47 -14.01
C SER A 215 8.37 -4.70 -15.28
N ASN A 216 7.70 -5.85 -15.40
CA ASN A 216 7.10 -6.34 -16.65
C ASN A 216 5.68 -6.88 -16.39
N PRO A 217 4.74 -6.05 -15.92
CA PRO A 217 3.47 -6.55 -15.39
C PRO A 217 2.50 -7.10 -16.44
N LEU A 218 2.72 -6.80 -17.72
CA LEU A 218 1.84 -7.19 -18.83
C LEU A 218 2.48 -8.26 -19.72
N PHE A 219 3.76 -8.10 -20.05
CA PHE A 219 4.55 -8.99 -20.89
C PHE A 219 6.05 -8.75 -20.65
N GLU A 220 6.89 -9.69 -21.07
CA GLU A 220 8.35 -9.58 -21.03
C GLU A 220 8.95 -9.90 -22.41
N ALA A 221 9.69 -8.95 -22.96
CA ALA A 221 10.41 -9.13 -24.22
C ALA A 221 11.38 -10.33 -24.14
N GLY A 222 11.39 -11.16 -25.18
CA GLY A 222 12.21 -12.37 -25.21
C GLY A 222 11.63 -13.56 -24.42
N LYS A 223 10.40 -13.44 -23.88
CA LYS A 223 9.67 -14.55 -23.24
C LYS A 223 8.38 -14.88 -24.02
N PRO A 224 7.87 -16.12 -23.95
CA PRO A 224 6.53 -16.43 -24.43
C PRO A 224 5.47 -15.58 -23.73
N SER A 225 4.39 -15.29 -24.43
CA SER A 225 3.23 -14.60 -23.87
C SER A 225 2.59 -15.39 -22.71
N ALA A 226 2.07 -14.67 -21.73
CA ALA A 226 1.49 -15.24 -20.51
C ALA A 226 0.30 -14.42 -20.03
N ASN A 227 -0.43 -14.96 -19.04
CA ASN A 227 -1.45 -14.25 -18.27
C ASN A 227 -2.56 -13.56 -19.08
N GLY A 228 -2.85 -14.04 -20.30
CA GLY A 228 -3.87 -13.48 -21.18
C GLY A 228 -3.38 -12.43 -22.17
N MET A 229 -2.06 -12.20 -22.31
CA MET A 229 -1.52 -11.29 -23.33
C MET A 229 -1.88 -11.74 -24.75
N THR A 230 -1.89 -13.06 -25.01
CA THR A 230 -2.35 -13.65 -26.29
C THR A 230 -3.78 -13.25 -26.65
N ASN A 231 -4.69 -13.15 -25.67
CA ASN A 231 -6.09 -12.76 -25.91
C ASN A 231 -6.20 -11.32 -26.44
N ILE A 232 -5.36 -10.41 -25.94
CA ILE A 232 -5.27 -9.05 -26.47
C ILE A 232 -4.64 -9.08 -27.85
N ALA A 233 -3.47 -9.70 -27.98
CA ALA A 233 -2.70 -9.71 -29.23
C ALA A 233 -3.48 -10.29 -30.41
N GLU A 234 -4.24 -11.37 -30.22
CA GLU A 234 -4.91 -12.07 -31.32
C GLU A 234 -6.32 -11.53 -31.63
N MET A 235 -7.05 -11.08 -30.60
CA MET A 235 -8.49 -10.81 -30.69
C MET A 235 -8.92 -9.50 -30.03
N GLY A 236 -8.00 -8.76 -29.42
CA GLY A 236 -8.31 -7.52 -28.69
C GLY A 236 -9.11 -7.74 -27.40
N ASP A 237 -9.15 -8.96 -26.88
CA ASP A 237 -9.88 -9.31 -25.66
C ASP A 237 -9.01 -9.03 -24.41
N ASN A 238 -9.34 -7.96 -23.70
CA ASN A 238 -8.64 -7.52 -22.49
C ASN A 238 -9.20 -8.12 -21.19
N SER A 239 -10.14 -9.08 -21.26
CA SER A 239 -10.79 -9.64 -20.08
C SER A 239 -9.84 -10.45 -19.20
N VAL A 240 -9.07 -11.37 -19.80
CA VAL A 240 -8.16 -12.28 -19.08
C VAL A 240 -7.00 -11.52 -18.46
N LEU A 241 -6.26 -10.74 -19.25
CA LEU A 241 -5.13 -9.96 -18.73
C LEU A 241 -5.61 -8.87 -17.75
N GLY A 242 -6.76 -8.24 -18.02
CA GLY A 242 -7.36 -7.27 -17.12
C GLY A 242 -7.77 -7.87 -15.77
N HIS A 243 -8.29 -9.10 -15.75
CA HIS A 243 -8.54 -9.81 -14.50
C HIS A 243 -7.23 -10.14 -13.76
N TYR A 244 -6.23 -10.66 -14.48
CA TYR A 244 -4.92 -10.98 -13.90
C TYR A 244 -4.32 -9.76 -13.20
N ILE A 245 -4.15 -8.62 -13.88
CA ILE A 245 -3.53 -7.43 -13.27
C ILE A 245 -4.35 -6.87 -12.11
N ASN A 246 -5.69 -7.01 -12.14
CA ASN A 246 -6.53 -6.63 -11.02
C ASN A 246 -6.21 -7.45 -9.76
N THR A 247 -5.95 -8.76 -9.89
CA THR A 247 -5.49 -9.59 -8.75
C THR A 247 -4.09 -9.24 -8.25
N GLN A 248 -3.27 -8.62 -9.11
CA GLN A 248 -1.93 -8.13 -8.80
C GLN A 248 -1.92 -6.68 -8.31
N THR A 249 -3.08 -6.02 -8.22
CA THR A 249 -3.21 -4.62 -7.81
C THR A 249 -3.71 -4.54 -6.39
N GLY A 250 -3.13 -3.64 -5.61
CA GLY A 250 -3.55 -3.42 -4.24
C GLY A 250 -2.53 -2.61 -3.47
N ILE A 251 -2.42 -2.89 -2.18
CA ILE A 251 -1.55 -2.13 -1.30
C ILE A 251 -0.21 -2.83 -1.07
N PHE A 252 0.84 -2.02 -1.00
CA PHE A 252 2.13 -2.39 -0.46
C PHE A 252 2.46 -1.34 0.61
N THR A 253 2.62 -1.75 1.86
CA THR A 253 3.11 -0.82 2.89
C THR A 253 3.95 -1.53 3.94
N PRO A 254 5.16 -1.03 4.23
CA PRO A 254 5.83 -1.38 5.48
C PRO A 254 5.15 -0.65 6.65
N LEU A 255 5.40 -1.12 7.87
CA LEU A 255 5.08 -0.40 9.10
C LEU A 255 6.38 0.20 9.66
N SER A 256 6.36 1.45 10.11
CA SER A 256 7.53 2.03 10.80
C SER A 256 7.86 1.25 12.09
N PRO A 257 9.02 1.51 12.72
CA PRO A 257 9.25 1.03 14.09
C PRO A 257 8.02 1.27 14.97
N VAL A 258 7.60 0.23 15.68
CA VAL A 258 6.35 0.25 16.44
C VAL A 258 6.59 0.92 17.78
N LEU A 259 5.89 2.01 18.05
CA LEU A 259 5.82 2.62 19.38
C LEU A 259 4.89 1.77 20.24
N VAL A 260 5.36 1.33 21.41
CA VAL A 260 4.55 0.64 22.43
C VAL A 260 4.63 1.41 23.74
N VAL A 261 3.48 1.71 24.34
CA VAL A 261 3.34 2.52 25.56
C VAL A 261 2.54 1.74 26.59
N LEU A 262 3.12 1.51 27.77
CA LEU A 262 2.42 0.96 28.93
C LEU A 262 2.05 2.11 29.87
N TYR A 263 0.78 2.23 30.24
CA TYR A 263 0.29 3.34 31.06
C TYR A 263 -0.90 2.95 31.96
N LYS A 264 -1.19 3.78 32.95
CA LYS A 264 -2.32 3.62 33.87
C LYS A 264 -2.83 4.97 34.34
N GLY A 265 -4.15 5.12 34.43
CA GLY A 265 -4.79 6.32 35.01
C GLY A 265 -4.73 7.58 34.14
N ILE A 266 -4.30 7.47 32.88
CA ILE A 266 -4.38 8.52 31.87
C ILE A 266 -5.17 8.03 30.66
N GLU A 267 -5.71 8.97 29.89
CA GLU A 267 -6.47 8.65 28.69
C GLU A 267 -5.74 9.08 27.42
N LYS A 268 -5.77 8.20 26.41
CA LYS A 268 -5.40 8.53 25.03
C LYS A 268 -4.08 9.32 24.92
N PRO A 269 -2.96 8.77 25.43
CA PRO A 269 -1.72 9.52 25.56
C PRO A 269 -1.07 9.90 24.22
N ILE A 270 -1.38 9.17 23.13
CA ILE A 270 -0.81 9.40 21.78
C ILE A 270 -1.64 10.41 20.97
N TYR A 271 -2.94 10.16 20.81
CA TYR A 271 -3.84 10.94 19.96
C TYR A 271 -5.27 10.84 20.48
N LYS A 272 -6.16 11.72 20.00
CA LYS A 272 -7.60 11.59 20.18
C LYS A 272 -8.32 12.07 18.92
N THR A 273 -9.20 11.22 18.39
CA THR A 273 -10.03 11.56 17.22
C THR A 273 -10.81 12.84 17.46
N GLY A 274 -10.87 13.72 16.45
CA GLY A 274 -11.50 15.04 16.54
C GLY A 274 -10.64 16.12 17.18
N GLU A 275 -9.46 15.79 17.72
CA GLU A 275 -8.44 16.76 18.13
C GLU A 275 -7.36 16.88 17.05
N ASN A 276 -6.78 18.07 16.88
CA ASN A 276 -5.59 18.25 16.05
C ASN A 276 -4.38 17.53 16.68
N ASP A 277 -3.35 17.23 15.86
CA ASP A 277 -2.05 16.79 16.36
C ASP A 277 -1.53 17.73 17.47
N ARG A 278 -1.07 17.14 18.58
CA ARG A 278 -0.68 17.86 19.80
C ARG A 278 0.68 18.56 19.69
N GLY A 279 1.39 18.41 18.57
CA GLY A 279 2.74 18.93 18.37
C GLY A 279 3.77 18.26 19.28
N LYS A 280 3.51 17.02 19.70
CA LYS A 280 4.37 16.25 20.62
C LYS A 280 5.08 15.09 19.95
N GLY A 281 5.21 15.13 18.61
CA GLY A 281 5.98 14.16 17.83
C GLY A 281 5.14 13.11 17.08
N LEU A 282 3.80 13.10 17.21
CA LEU A 282 2.96 12.17 16.44
C LEU A 282 3.01 12.47 14.93
N LYS A 283 3.09 13.74 14.53
CA LYS A 283 3.40 14.13 13.13
C LYS A 283 4.63 13.44 12.57
N ASP A 284 5.76 13.44 13.29
CA ASP A 284 6.99 12.80 12.78
C ASP A 284 6.85 11.28 12.69
N LEU A 285 6.12 10.65 13.62
CA LEU A 285 5.77 9.24 13.52
C LEU A 285 4.91 8.98 12.29
N ALA A 286 3.83 9.72 12.11
CA ALA A 286 2.85 9.50 11.06
C ALA A 286 3.38 9.84 9.65
N GLN A 287 4.31 10.80 9.54
CA GLN A 287 4.85 11.23 8.25
C GLN A 287 6.16 10.55 7.86
N LYS A 288 6.99 10.16 8.85
CA LYS A 288 8.37 9.70 8.61
C LYS A 288 8.69 8.38 9.31
N GLY A 289 7.78 7.86 10.12
CA GLY A 289 8.02 6.68 10.93
C GLY A 289 8.94 6.92 12.13
N ASP A 290 9.23 8.18 12.48
CA ASP A 290 10.09 8.53 13.60
C ASP A 290 9.28 8.79 14.88
N ALA A 291 9.30 7.81 15.78
CA ALA A 291 8.62 7.89 17.06
C ALA A 291 9.46 8.52 18.19
N SER A 292 10.71 8.94 17.94
CA SER A 292 11.66 9.33 18.99
C SER A 292 11.21 10.55 19.81
N GLY A 293 10.71 11.59 19.13
CA GLY A 293 10.16 12.78 19.78
C GLY A 293 8.93 12.47 20.61
N LEU A 294 8.01 11.67 20.06
CA LEU A 294 6.81 11.23 20.76
C LEU A 294 7.14 10.36 21.99
N ALA A 295 8.07 9.43 21.85
CA ALA A 295 8.51 8.58 22.95
C ALA A 295 9.16 9.40 24.08
N THR A 296 9.97 10.40 23.74
CA THR A 296 10.58 11.32 24.71
C THR A 296 9.51 12.06 25.49
N TYR A 297 8.50 12.63 24.81
CA TYR A 297 7.38 13.30 25.47
C TYR A 297 6.59 12.36 26.38
N LEU A 298 6.23 11.17 25.91
CA LEU A 298 5.42 10.21 26.67
C LEU A 298 6.08 9.78 27.97
N LYS A 299 7.41 9.64 28.00
CA LYS A 299 8.17 9.33 29.23
C LYS A 299 8.07 10.41 30.31
N THR A 300 7.66 11.63 29.97
CA THR A 300 7.47 12.73 30.93
C THR A 300 6.08 12.75 31.57
N LEU A 301 5.13 11.98 31.03
CA LEU A 301 3.75 11.99 31.51
C LEU A 301 3.58 11.14 32.77
N ALA A 302 2.99 11.74 33.80
CA ALA A 302 2.49 10.98 34.94
C ALA A 302 1.51 9.90 34.46
N GLY A 303 1.67 8.67 34.96
CA GLY A 303 0.85 7.52 34.55
C GLY A 303 1.41 6.70 33.39
N VAL A 304 2.42 7.18 32.64
CA VAL A 304 3.19 6.33 31.71
C VAL A 304 4.24 5.55 32.49
N LYS A 305 4.24 4.23 32.33
CA LYS A 305 5.17 3.31 33.00
C LYS A 305 6.38 2.96 32.15
N ALA A 306 6.16 2.72 30.86
CA ALA A 306 7.22 2.34 29.93
C ALA A 306 6.88 2.76 28.50
N VAL A 307 7.92 3.04 27.72
CA VAL A 307 7.81 3.41 26.31
C VAL A 307 8.93 2.73 25.53
N TYR A 308 8.56 1.99 24.49
CA TYR A 308 9.46 1.25 23.62
C TYR A 308 9.27 1.67 22.17
N ILE A 309 10.36 1.73 21.41
CA ILE A 309 10.35 1.84 19.95
C ILE A 309 10.96 0.55 19.42
N LEU A 310 10.21 -0.21 18.64
CA LEU A 310 10.57 -1.54 18.21
C LEU A 310 10.88 -1.55 16.71
N PRO A 311 12.16 -1.37 16.30
CA PRO A 311 12.56 -1.56 14.91
C PRO A 311 12.67 -3.05 14.57
N ALA A 312 12.34 -3.42 13.33
CA ALA A 312 12.66 -4.75 12.83
C ALA A 312 14.20 -4.90 12.68
N ALA A 313 14.76 -6.01 13.15
CA ALA A 313 16.22 -6.16 13.26
C ALA A 313 16.97 -6.03 11.91
N SER A 314 16.39 -6.50 10.81
CA SER A 314 17.03 -6.53 9.49
C SER A 314 16.72 -5.32 8.61
N SER A 315 15.54 -4.73 8.75
CA SER A 315 15.01 -3.72 7.82
C SER A 315 14.66 -2.40 8.50
N THR A 316 14.74 -2.31 9.82
CA THR A 316 14.22 -1.23 10.69
C THR A 316 12.70 -1.05 10.66
N VAL A 317 12.06 -1.23 9.50
CA VAL A 317 10.61 -1.25 9.29
C VAL A 317 10.07 -2.68 9.24
N LEU A 318 8.83 -2.92 9.66
CA LEU A 318 8.21 -4.24 9.47
C LEU A 318 7.71 -4.36 8.03
N LEU A 319 8.37 -5.19 7.23
CA LEU A 319 7.99 -5.45 5.85
C LEU A 319 6.72 -6.32 5.78
N PRO A 320 5.83 -6.10 4.80
CA PRO A 320 4.68 -6.97 4.56
C PRO A 320 5.14 -8.30 3.97
N LYS A 321 4.21 -9.23 3.76
CA LYS A 321 4.46 -10.44 2.97
C LYS A 321 4.69 -10.03 1.51
N ILE A 322 5.75 -10.57 0.89
CA ILE A 322 6.10 -10.32 -0.51
C ILE A 322 6.28 -11.67 -1.19
N GLY A 323 5.33 -12.04 -2.05
CA GLY A 323 5.31 -13.39 -2.63
C GLY A 323 5.29 -14.47 -1.54
N ALA A 324 6.26 -15.38 -1.57
CA ALA A 324 6.40 -16.43 -0.56
C ALA A 324 7.11 -15.97 0.74
N GLN A 325 7.71 -14.77 0.75
CA GLN A 325 8.41 -14.26 1.92
C GLN A 325 7.40 -13.78 2.97
N ALA A 326 7.51 -14.30 4.19
CA ALA A 326 6.71 -13.87 5.32
C ALA A 326 7.00 -12.40 5.69
N GLY A 327 5.97 -11.73 6.21
CA GLY A 327 6.13 -10.40 6.77
C GLY A 327 6.95 -10.42 8.07
N SER A 328 7.46 -9.26 8.44
CA SER A 328 8.30 -9.11 9.63
C SER A 328 7.47 -8.91 10.90
N SER A 329 8.06 -9.24 12.05
CA SER A 329 7.48 -9.08 13.36
C SER A 329 8.47 -8.47 14.36
N VAL A 330 7.93 -7.89 15.43
CA VAL A 330 8.68 -7.43 16.60
C VAL A 330 7.93 -7.84 17.87
N SER A 331 8.67 -8.06 18.95
CA SER A 331 8.11 -8.44 20.25
C SER A 331 8.74 -7.65 21.38
N GLN A 332 7.98 -7.42 22.44
CA GLN A 332 8.45 -6.77 23.66
C GLN A 332 7.81 -7.44 24.88
N GLN A 333 8.64 -7.81 25.85
CA GLN A 333 8.18 -8.24 27.16
C GLN A 333 7.80 -7.02 28.01
N LEU A 334 6.67 -7.10 28.70
CA LEU A 334 6.08 -6.05 29.52
C LEU A 334 5.77 -6.62 30.90
N SER A 335 6.16 -5.88 31.93
CA SER A 335 5.75 -6.14 33.31
C SER A 335 4.48 -5.34 33.60
N VAL A 336 3.36 -6.04 33.77
CA VAL A 336 2.01 -5.45 33.79
C VAL A 336 1.28 -5.75 35.10
N ALA A 337 0.38 -4.86 35.50
CA ALA A 337 -0.55 -5.05 36.61
C ALA A 337 -1.99 -4.80 36.18
N SER A 338 -2.95 -5.23 37.00
CA SER A 338 -4.37 -4.94 36.78
C SER A 338 -4.61 -3.42 36.63
N GLY A 339 -5.38 -3.06 35.59
CA GLY A 339 -5.67 -1.69 35.21
C GLY A 339 -4.62 -1.01 34.34
N ASP A 340 -3.53 -1.69 34.00
CA ASP A 340 -2.59 -1.19 32.99
C ASP A 340 -3.18 -1.29 31.58
N ARG A 341 -2.80 -0.33 30.74
CA ARG A 341 -3.21 -0.22 29.34
C ARG A 341 -1.99 -0.19 28.43
N ILE A 342 -2.12 -0.77 27.25
CA ILE A 342 -1.12 -0.73 26.20
C ILE A 342 -1.66 0.12 25.04
N ALA A 343 -0.89 1.11 24.60
CA ALA A 343 -1.12 1.80 23.34
C ALA A 343 0.00 1.45 22.37
N ILE A 344 -0.36 1.29 21.10
CA ILE A 344 0.61 1.14 20.02
C ILE A 344 0.40 2.23 18.97
N ALA A 345 1.46 2.63 18.29
CA ALA A 345 1.39 3.45 17.08
C ALA A 345 2.50 3.07 16.10
N SER A 346 2.19 3.06 14.80
CA SER A 346 3.16 2.84 13.73
C SER A 346 2.66 3.48 12.43
N MET A 347 3.55 4.05 11.64
CA MET A 347 3.22 4.65 10.35
C MET A 347 2.69 3.62 9.36
N TYR A 348 1.68 4.01 8.58
CA TYR A 348 1.43 3.39 7.27
C TYR A 348 2.51 3.93 6.30
N GLY A 349 3.58 3.17 6.11
CA GLY A 349 4.83 3.67 5.52
C GLY A 349 4.73 4.30 4.14
N LEU A 350 3.76 3.90 3.30
CA LEU A 350 3.50 4.52 2.00
C LEU A 350 2.24 5.41 2.02
N SER A 351 2.20 6.34 2.97
CA SER A 351 1.18 7.39 3.07
C SER A 351 1.84 8.73 3.39
N ASN A 352 1.06 9.81 3.33
CA ASN A 352 1.54 11.14 3.66
C ASN A 352 1.64 11.33 5.18
N ASP A 353 0.63 10.88 5.92
CA ASP A 353 0.55 10.98 7.38
C ASP A 353 -0.43 9.97 8.03
N TRP A 354 -0.65 8.81 7.41
CA TRP A 354 -1.49 7.78 8.02
C TRP A 354 -0.70 6.93 9.00
N PHE A 355 -1.35 6.51 10.08
CA PHE A 355 -0.75 5.67 11.11
C PHE A 355 -1.75 4.67 11.71
N PHE A 356 -1.27 3.46 11.95
CA PHE A 356 -1.98 2.50 12.78
C PHE A 356 -1.82 2.88 14.25
N ALA A 357 -2.91 2.79 15.01
CA ALA A 357 -2.86 2.94 16.46
C ALA A 357 -3.95 2.15 17.18
N THR A 358 -3.76 1.90 18.47
CA THR A 358 -4.86 1.40 19.32
C THR A 358 -6.02 2.40 19.34
N LYS A 359 -7.23 1.90 19.19
CA LYS A 359 -8.49 2.62 19.37
C LYS A 359 -8.77 2.86 20.85
N ASP A 360 -9.78 3.68 21.10
CA ASP A 360 -10.32 3.95 22.44
C ASP A 360 -9.23 4.34 23.44
N ASN A 361 -9.18 3.69 24.60
CA ASN A 361 -8.16 3.92 25.62
C ASN A 361 -7.14 2.78 25.71
N GLY A 362 -6.66 2.31 24.56
CA GLY A 362 -5.66 1.24 24.47
C GLY A 362 -6.23 -0.16 24.71
N ILE A 363 -5.33 -1.15 24.81
CA ILE A 363 -5.62 -2.56 25.10
C ILE A 363 -5.46 -2.78 26.61
N ASP A 364 -6.32 -3.59 27.24
CA ASP A 364 -6.07 -4.06 28.62
C ASP A 364 -4.80 -4.92 28.64
N ALA A 365 -3.81 -4.56 29.46
CA ALA A 365 -2.50 -5.23 29.43
C ALA A 365 -2.54 -6.69 29.95
N THR A 366 -3.64 -7.14 30.56
CA THR A 366 -3.78 -8.47 31.14
C THR A 366 -4.48 -9.48 30.23
N VAL A 367 -5.08 -9.04 29.12
CA VAL A 367 -5.73 -9.93 28.15
C VAL A 367 -4.70 -10.77 27.42
N LYS A 368 -5.13 -11.94 26.94
CA LYS A 368 -4.28 -12.88 26.21
C LYS A 368 -4.91 -13.21 24.85
N GLY A 369 -4.07 -13.52 23.88
CA GLY A 369 -4.45 -13.88 22.51
C GLY A 369 -4.41 -12.73 21.52
N ASP A 370 -5.13 -12.90 20.41
CA ASP A 370 -5.21 -11.93 19.31
C ASP A 370 -6.08 -10.73 19.72
N VAL A 371 -5.48 -9.54 19.68
CA VAL A 371 -6.12 -8.26 20.01
C VAL A 371 -6.12 -7.31 18.82
N SER A 372 -5.95 -7.80 17.59
CA SER A 372 -5.88 -6.98 16.38
C SER A 372 -7.13 -6.12 16.15
N TYR A 373 -8.29 -6.53 16.69
CA TYR A 373 -9.54 -5.75 16.67
C TYR A 373 -9.45 -4.38 17.37
N SER A 374 -8.46 -4.22 18.25
CA SER A 374 -8.20 -2.98 18.98
C SER A 374 -7.46 -1.93 18.14
N ILE A 375 -6.99 -2.29 16.94
CA ILE A 375 -6.23 -1.38 16.08
C ILE A 375 -7.16 -0.68 15.08
N GLY A 376 -6.89 0.59 14.84
CA GLY A 376 -7.49 1.40 13.78
C GLY A 376 -6.40 2.03 12.91
N LEU A 377 -6.80 2.58 11.75
CA LEU A 377 -5.93 3.34 10.86
C LEU A 377 -6.43 4.78 10.85
N PHE A 378 -5.54 5.72 11.09
CA PHE A 378 -5.87 7.13 11.30
C PHE A 378 -5.06 8.02 10.37
N ASP A 379 -5.70 9.10 9.94
CA ASP A 379 -5.08 10.22 9.28
C ASP A 379 -4.71 11.26 10.35
N ASN A 380 -3.44 11.66 10.40
CA ASN A 380 -2.96 12.60 11.42
C ASN A 380 -3.45 14.05 11.18
N GLY A 381 -3.90 14.37 9.97
CA GLY A 381 -4.39 15.70 9.59
C GLY A 381 -3.29 16.75 9.50
N THR A 382 -2.04 16.34 9.28
CA THR A 382 -0.87 17.22 9.17
C THR A 382 -0.23 17.24 7.79
N ALA A 383 -0.65 16.35 6.89
CA ALA A 383 -0.25 16.35 5.49
C ALA A 383 -1.43 16.18 4.52
N ILE A 384 -1.35 16.86 3.37
CA ILE A 384 -2.30 16.66 2.28
C ILE A 384 -2.14 15.24 1.74
N ASN A 385 -3.25 14.51 1.72
CA ASN A 385 -3.30 13.14 1.25
C ASN A 385 -3.02 13.00 -0.26
N GLN A 386 -2.34 11.91 -0.60
CA GLN A 386 -2.12 11.42 -1.95
C GLN A 386 -2.44 9.93 -2.00
N PHE A 387 -2.50 9.37 -3.21
CA PHE A 387 -2.72 7.94 -3.38
C PHE A 387 -1.67 7.13 -2.58
N PRO A 388 -2.09 6.26 -1.64
CA PRO A 388 -1.14 5.48 -0.82
C PRO A 388 -0.25 4.63 -1.71
N GLY A 389 1.07 4.86 -1.67
CA GLY A 389 2.00 4.17 -2.55
C GLY A 389 2.33 4.86 -3.87
N ALA A 390 1.69 5.97 -4.20
CA ALA A 390 1.93 6.72 -5.44
C ALA A 390 1.99 8.24 -5.24
N GLY A 391 2.20 8.72 -4.01
CA GLY A 391 2.35 10.15 -3.73
C GLY A 391 3.81 10.61 -3.64
N ASN A 392 4.22 11.59 -4.45
CA ASN A 392 5.57 12.17 -4.38
C ASN A 392 5.86 13.01 -3.12
N GLY A 393 4.83 13.33 -2.33
CA GLY A 393 4.97 13.93 -1.02
C GLY A 393 5.16 12.89 0.10
N GLN A 394 5.04 11.59 -0.19
CA GLN A 394 5.17 10.55 0.84
C GLN A 394 6.65 10.33 1.18
N ALA A 395 7.00 10.41 2.45
CA ALA A 395 8.40 10.25 2.88
C ALA A 395 8.97 8.87 2.52
N GLY A 396 8.14 7.82 2.57
CA GLY A 396 8.51 6.47 2.14
C GLY A 396 8.92 6.35 0.66
N LEU A 397 8.61 7.36 -0.16
CA LEU A 397 8.99 7.46 -1.57
C LEU A 397 10.04 8.56 -1.80
N GLY A 398 10.69 9.05 -0.74
CA GLY A 398 11.67 10.14 -0.79
C GLY A 398 11.05 11.54 -0.91
N GLY A 399 9.75 11.65 -0.68
CA GLY A 399 8.98 12.88 -0.74
C GLY A 399 9.00 13.73 0.52
N THR A 400 8.48 14.95 0.41
CA THR A 400 8.19 15.82 1.57
C THR A 400 6.68 16.12 1.61
N PRO A 401 5.96 15.76 2.69
CA PRO A 401 4.52 15.98 2.73
C PRO A 401 4.15 17.46 2.74
N ALA A 402 3.19 17.84 1.89
CA ALA A 402 2.63 19.19 1.90
C ALA A 402 1.80 19.37 3.18
N THR A 403 2.05 20.45 3.92
CA THR A 403 1.43 20.64 5.25
C THR A 403 -0.05 20.97 5.14
N GLU A 404 -0.84 20.39 6.03
CA GLU A 404 -2.19 20.86 6.35
C GLU A 404 -2.42 20.86 7.86
N ARG A 405 -3.62 21.26 8.30
CA ARG A 405 -4.02 21.24 9.70
C ARG A 405 -5.50 20.88 9.84
N LYS A 406 -5.75 19.60 10.06
CA LYS A 406 -7.07 19.02 10.32
C LYS A 406 -7.02 18.18 11.61
N PRO A 407 -8.19 17.90 12.21
CA PRO A 407 -8.27 16.94 13.30
C PRO A 407 -7.85 15.55 12.86
N VAL A 408 -7.31 14.76 13.79
CA VAL A 408 -7.08 13.33 13.58
C VAL A 408 -8.41 12.63 13.36
N ILE A 409 -8.52 11.87 12.28
CA ILE A 409 -9.72 11.09 11.92
C ILE A 409 -9.36 9.65 11.60
N GLU A 410 -10.31 8.74 11.74
CA GLU A 410 -10.16 7.39 11.20
C GLU A 410 -10.20 7.44 9.67
N VAL A 411 -9.30 6.72 9.01
CA VAL A 411 -9.26 6.66 7.54
C VAL A 411 -10.52 5.93 7.05
N PRO A 412 -11.38 6.56 6.22
CA PRO A 412 -12.54 5.89 5.66
C PRO A 412 -12.13 4.66 4.83
N ASN A 413 -12.98 3.63 4.78
CA ASN A 413 -12.75 2.49 3.89
C ASN A 413 -14.06 2.05 3.24
N PRO A 414 -14.27 2.29 1.92
CA PRO A 414 -13.32 2.87 0.96
C PRO A 414 -12.91 4.31 1.30
N ASN A 415 -11.65 4.66 1.02
CA ASN A 415 -11.16 6.04 1.10
C ASN A 415 -11.29 6.74 -0.26
N GLY A 416 -10.84 8.00 -0.35
CA GLY A 416 -10.89 8.80 -1.57
C GLY A 416 -10.01 8.27 -2.73
N PHE A 417 -9.19 7.25 -2.50
CA PHE A 417 -8.25 6.70 -3.49
C PHE A 417 -8.53 5.23 -3.81
N THR A 418 -8.79 4.40 -2.80
CA THR A 418 -8.90 2.94 -2.96
C THR A 418 -9.66 2.29 -1.79
N THR A 419 -9.92 1.00 -1.92
CA THR A 419 -10.42 0.15 -0.83
C THR A 419 -9.26 -0.62 -0.20
N LEU A 420 -9.07 -0.44 1.11
CA LEU A 420 -8.03 -1.14 1.86
C LEU A 420 -8.53 -2.51 2.35
N PRO A 421 -7.65 -3.51 2.54
CA PRO A 421 -7.96 -4.69 3.33
C PRO A 421 -8.42 -4.32 4.75
N SER A 422 -9.10 -5.23 5.44
CA SER A 422 -9.40 -5.04 6.87
C SER A 422 -8.10 -4.87 7.68
N ILE A 423 -8.14 -4.12 8.78
CA ILE A 423 -6.97 -3.85 9.63
C ILE A 423 -6.27 -5.14 10.08
N SER A 424 -7.02 -6.17 10.46
CA SER A 424 -6.51 -7.49 10.86
C SER A 424 -5.77 -8.25 9.74
N ARG A 425 -5.95 -7.85 8.48
CA ARG A 425 -5.20 -8.37 7.33
C ARG A 425 -3.95 -7.56 7.02
N MET A 426 -3.69 -6.46 7.74
CA MET A 426 -2.50 -5.63 7.58
C MET A 426 -1.57 -5.72 8.79
N ILE A 427 -2.13 -5.57 10.00
CA ILE A 427 -1.39 -5.60 11.25
C ILE A 427 -2.04 -6.60 12.20
N LYS A 428 -1.23 -7.50 12.75
CA LYS A 428 -1.64 -8.44 13.78
C LYS A 428 -0.96 -8.12 15.09
N VAL A 429 -1.73 -8.11 16.17
CA VAL A 429 -1.23 -7.86 17.53
C VAL A 429 -1.66 -8.99 18.43
N THR A 430 -0.70 -9.63 19.08
CA THR A 430 -0.92 -10.76 20.00
C THR A 430 -0.31 -10.43 21.36
N ILE A 431 -1.01 -10.76 22.45
CA ILE A 431 -0.48 -10.69 23.82
C ILE A 431 -0.41 -12.11 24.39
N ASN A 432 0.79 -12.55 24.75
CA ASN A 432 1.06 -13.90 25.30
C ASN A 432 1.45 -13.85 26.76
#